data_AF-A0AAU5QQ40-F1
#
_entry.id   AF-A0AAU5QQ40-F1
#
_cell.length_a   1.000
_cell.length_b   1.000
_cell.length_c   1.000
_cell.angle_alpha   90.00
_cell.angle_beta   90.00
_cell.angle_gamma   90.00
#
_symmetry.space_group_name_H-M   'P 1'
#
loop_
_entity.id
_entity.type
_entity.pdbx_description
1 polymer ?
#
loop_
_entity_poly.entity_id
_entity_poly.type
_entity_poly.pdbx_seq_one_letter_code
_entity_poly.pdbx_strand_id
1 'polypeptide(L)'
;MAGRRTILHRSTSSAPARSTTLRHRRPHALDPRLAGSRIPTYGPLSCLPDSDHIPPSRHSQEFQIDFHPTILLFPDLDEEDLHALADDIRAKGLLHPIVLDTDGRIIDGRNRLKACEIAGVEPAYTTYDGDDPSAYALSANVHRRNLTKGQIAMITAKACSLSGQSERPLSGRSSRSLSEQLGVSLGTVGKASIVLQHAPDLVDPVISGATGLNEAYATAQENKAKANSAEVQLARLREADPELADRVVEGDLTLAGAWAERTARVEEDKRERRVATRLLDEVVPLLAQARGTRTFSRYDPLYASGAPITRETIAHAMTALGEMDQVWQERDLP
;
A
#
# COMPACT_ATOMS: atom_id res chain seq x y z
N MET A 1 -15.98 -8.00 66.51
CA MET A 1 -16.62 -9.33 66.39
C MET A 1 -16.07 -10.03 65.16
N ALA A 2 -15.62 -11.28 65.35
CA ALA A 2 -15.25 -12.35 64.41
C ALA A 2 -15.16 -12.02 62.89
N GLY A 3 -14.08 -12.29 62.16
CA GLY A 3 -13.09 -13.35 62.28
C GLY A 3 -13.54 -14.62 61.55
N ARG A 4 -12.98 -14.91 60.36
CA ARG A 4 -12.70 -16.28 59.91
C ARG A 4 -11.69 -16.31 58.75
N ARG A 5 -10.48 -16.75 59.13
CA ARG A 5 -9.46 -17.37 58.27
C ARG A 5 -10.00 -18.71 57.75
N THR A 6 -9.57 -19.10 56.55
CA THR A 6 -9.38 -20.53 56.23
C THR A 6 -8.10 -20.69 55.41
N ILE A 7 -7.13 -21.33 56.07
CA ILE A 7 -5.89 -21.91 55.56
C ILE A 7 -6.21 -23.38 55.22
N LEU A 8 -5.49 -23.98 54.28
CA LEU A 8 -5.11 -25.41 54.10
C LEU A 8 -5.05 -25.68 52.59
N HIS A 9 -4.08 -26.36 51.97
CA HIS A 9 -2.88 -27.04 52.43
C HIS A 9 -1.91 -27.22 51.25
N ARG A 10 -0.62 -27.29 51.57
CA ARG A 10 0.50 -27.69 50.70
C ARG A 10 0.38 -29.16 50.33
N SER A 11 0.80 -29.56 49.12
CA SER A 11 1.32 -30.90 48.83
C SER A 11 2.27 -30.88 47.63
N THR A 12 3.46 -31.41 47.88
CA THR A 12 4.65 -31.57 47.05
C THR A 12 4.59 -32.82 46.17
N SER A 13 5.16 -32.81 44.95
CA SER A 13 5.78 -33.97 44.27
C SER A 13 6.32 -33.53 42.88
N SER A 14 7.63 -33.36 42.72
CA SER A 14 8.58 -34.31 42.10
C SER A 14 8.51 -34.41 40.56
N ALA A 15 9.60 -34.01 39.92
CA ALA A 15 9.89 -34.17 38.49
C ALA A 15 10.01 -35.65 38.06
N PRO A 16 10.09 -35.91 36.74
CA PRO A 16 11.38 -36.40 36.26
C PRO A 16 11.86 -35.78 34.93
N ALA A 17 13.17 -35.76 34.82
CA ALA A 17 13.99 -35.34 33.70
C ALA A 17 13.75 -36.16 32.42
N ARG A 18 13.82 -35.50 31.26
CA ARG A 18 14.06 -36.16 29.98
C ARG A 18 15.46 -35.79 29.46
N SER A 19 16.32 -36.80 29.55
CA SER A 19 17.66 -36.87 28.99
C SER A 19 17.59 -36.85 27.47
N THR A 20 18.27 -35.89 26.82
CA THR A 20 18.48 -35.92 25.36
C THR A 20 19.95 -36.26 25.15
N THR A 21 20.20 -37.45 24.63
CA THR A 21 21.52 -38.02 24.44
C THR A 21 22.26 -37.35 23.29
N LEU A 22 23.42 -36.79 23.63
CA LEU A 22 24.47 -36.34 22.72
C LEU A 22 25.00 -37.57 21.94
N ARG A 23 24.82 -37.63 20.62
CA ARG A 23 25.58 -38.55 19.76
C ARG A 23 26.63 -37.77 18.99
N HIS A 24 27.86 -37.87 19.47
CA HIS A 24 29.08 -37.60 18.71
C HIS A 24 29.11 -38.48 17.45
N ARG A 25 29.29 -37.87 16.28
CA ARG A 25 29.92 -38.54 15.12
C ARG A 25 31.31 -37.93 14.91
N ARG A 26 32.32 -38.79 15.05
CA ARG A 26 33.73 -38.58 14.68
C ARG A 26 33.92 -38.79 13.16
N PRO A 27 35.04 -38.32 12.60
CA PRO A 27 35.21 -38.04 11.18
C PRO A 27 35.63 -39.27 10.37
N HIS A 28 35.22 -39.34 9.10
CA HIS A 28 35.72 -40.33 8.15
C HIS A 28 36.84 -39.73 7.28
N ALA A 29 37.90 -40.52 7.21
CA ALA A 29 39.19 -40.23 6.60
C ALA A 29 39.18 -40.23 5.07
N LEU A 30 40.18 -39.53 4.54
CA LEU A 30 40.71 -39.57 3.18
C LEU A 30 41.16 -40.98 2.77
N ASP A 31 40.96 -41.33 1.50
CA ASP A 31 41.84 -42.28 0.79
C ASP A 31 42.10 -41.77 -0.64
N PRO A 32 43.36 -41.66 -1.10
CA PRO A 32 43.74 -41.10 -2.40
C PRO A 32 43.96 -42.21 -3.43
N ARG A 33 43.95 -41.86 -4.73
CA ARG A 33 44.80 -42.48 -5.76
C ARG A 33 44.60 -41.82 -7.13
N LEU A 34 45.73 -41.30 -7.64
CA LEU A 34 46.26 -41.48 -9.01
C LEU A 34 45.42 -40.94 -10.18
N ALA A 35 45.95 -40.33 -11.24
CA ALA A 35 47.26 -39.88 -11.67
C ALA A 35 47.03 -39.39 -13.11
N GLY A 36 47.75 -38.38 -13.59
CA GLY A 36 47.88 -38.17 -15.03
C GLY A 36 47.73 -36.73 -15.51
N SER A 37 48.65 -35.86 -15.12
CA SER A 37 48.99 -34.68 -15.89
C SER A 37 49.85 -35.09 -17.10
N ARG A 38 49.42 -34.73 -18.31
CA ARG A 38 50.33 -34.52 -19.44
C ARG A 38 49.88 -33.31 -20.26
N ILE A 39 50.69 -32.27 -20.14
CA ILE A 39 50.74 -31.05 -20.94
C ILE A 39 51.39 -31.38 -22.29
N PRO A 40 50.95 -30.77 -23.40
CA PRO A 40 51.85 -30.46 -24.52
C PRO A 40 51.86 -28.93 -24.76
N THR A 41 52.91 -28.22 -24.32
CA THR A 41 54.02 -27.70 -25.14
C THR A 41 53.60 -26.96 -26.42
N TYR A 42 53.83 -25.64 -26.42
CA TYR A 42 53.67 -24.71 -27.53
C TYR A 42 54.80 -24.76 -28.56
N GLY A 43 54.44 -24.51 -29.83
CA GLY A 43 55.26 -23.84 -30.85
C GLY A 43 55.03 -24.35 -32.29
N PRO A 44 55.22 -23.54 -33.36
CA PRO A 44 55.46 -22.09 -33.44
C PRO A 44 54.45 -21.32 -34.33
N LEU A 45 54.55 -19.98 -34.30
CA LEU A 45 53.82 -19.02 -35.15
C LEU A 45 53.86 -19.38 -36.64
N SER A 46 52.72 -19.26 -37.32
CA SER A 46 52.65 -18.67 -38.67
C SER A 46 51.21 -18.32 -39.07
N CYS A 47 51.09 -17.16 -39.73
CA CYS A 47 49.98 -16.74 -40.60
C CYS A 47 48.71 -16.17 -39.92
N LEU A 48 48.66 -14.83 -39.86
CA LEU A 48 47.41 -14.07 -39.96
C LEU A 48 46.73 -14.38 -41.31
N PRO A 49 45.40 -14.38 -41.35
CA PRO A 49 44.75 -13.53 -42.35
C PRO A 49 43.60 -12.70 -41.75
N ASP A 50 43.68 -11.42 -42.13
CA ASP A 50 42.63 -10.52 -42.57
C ASP A 50 41.37 -10.28 -41.73
N SER A 51 41.19 -8.99 -41.48
CA SER A 51 39.96 -8.33 -41.08
C SER A 51 38.80 -8.78 -41.96
N ASP A 52 37.72 -9.23 -41.33
CA ASP A 52 36.36 -8.73 -41.54
C ASP A 52 35.38 -9.77 -41.03
N HIS A 53 35.14 -9.75 -39.71
CA HIS A 53 33.87 -10.14 -39.07
C HIS A 53 34.02 -9.98 -37.55
N ILE A 54 33.97 -8.73 -37.08
CA ILE A 54 33.51 -8.47 -35.71
C ILE A 54 31.99 -8.69 -35.78
N PRO A 55 31.41 -9.73 -35.13
CA PRO A 55 29.97 -9.80 -34.99
C PRO A 55 29.51 -8.54 -34.24
N PRO A 56 28.44 -7.86 -34.67
CA PRO A 56 28.02 -6.63 -34.01
C PRO A 56 27.81 -6.93 -32.53
N SER A 57 28.54 -6.19 -31.71
CA SER A 57 28.37 -6.09 -30.27
C SER A 57 26.88 -6.05 -29.99
N ARG A 58 26.36 -7.07 -29.29
CA ARG A 58 24.97 -7.09 -28.84
C ARG A 58 24.73 -5.77 -28.14
N HIS A 59 23.92 -4.94 -28.78
CA HIS A 59 23.51 -3.65 -28.25
C HIS A 59 23.14 -3.86 -26.80
N SER A 60 23.87 -3.19 -25.91
CA SER A 60 23.45 -2.93 -24.55
C SER A 60 22.07 -2.28 -24.65
N GLN A 61 21.01 -3.10 -24.55
CA GLN A 61 19.71 -2.59 -24.20
C GLN A 61 19.93 -1.99 -22.80
N GLU A 62 20.00 -0.67 -22.73
CA GLU A 62 19.76 0.05 -21.49
C GLU A 62 18.34 -0.33 -21.06
N PHE A 63 18.22 -1.44 -20.34
CA PHE A 63 17.03 -1.73 -19.56
C PHE A 63 16.96 -0.59 -18.55
N GLN A 64 16.09 0.39 -18.81
CA GLN A 64 15.68 1.33 -17.78
C GLN A 64 15.03 0.49 -16.68
N ILE A 65 15.78 0.27 -15.60
CA ILE A 65 15.27 -0.47 -14.46
C ILE A 65 14.37 0.48 -13.66
N ASP A 66 13.08 0.16 -13.63
CA ASP A 66 12.09 0.91 -12.86
C ASP A 66 12.16 0.57 -11.36
N PHE A 67 11.73 1.52 -10.53
CA PHE A 67 11.62 1.32 -9.08
C PHE A 67 10.18 1.00 -8.70
N HIS A 68 9.99 0.00 -7.84
CA HIS A 68 8.69 -0.24 -7.23
C HIS A 68 8.29 0.96 -6.33
N PRO A 69 7.05 1.48 -6.41
CA PRO A 69 6.61 2.70 -5.69
C PRO A 69 6.89 2.70 -4.19
N THR A 70 6.76 1.53 -3.56
CA THR A 70 7.01 1.32 -2.12
C THR A 70 8.45 1.61 -1.68
N ILE A 71 9.45 1.47 -2.54
CA ILE A 71 10.85 1.82 -2.18
C ILE A 71 11.08 3.31 -2.14
N LEU A 72 10.34 4.08 -2.96
CA LEU A 72 10.46 5.54 -3.01
C LEU A 72 10.00 6.20 -1.70
N LEU A 73 9.36 5.43 -0.81
CA LEU A 73 9.00 5.86 0.54
C LEU A 73 10.21 5.98 1.48
N PHE A 74 11.35 5.40 1.13
CA PHE A 74 12.56 5.42 1.94
C PHE A 74 13.57 6.44 1.41
N PRO A 75 14.24 7.20 2.29
CA PRO A 75 15.23 8.18 1.89
C PRO A 75 16.45 7.48 1.28
N ASP A 76 17.08 8.17 0.34
CA ASP A 76 18.40 7.79 -0.17
C ASP A 76 19.44 7.91 0.95
N LEU A 77 20.56 7.18 0.81
CA LEU A 77 21.73 7.45 1.66
C LEU A 77 22.26 8.85 1.34
N ASP A 78 22.85 9.50 2.34
CA ASP A 78 23.62 10.71 2.06
C ASP A 78 24.86 10.38 1.21
N GLU A 79 25.49 11.43 0.68
CA GLU A 79 26.59 11.29 -0.28
C GLU A 79 27.81 10.60 0.35
N GLU A 80 28.09 10.87 1.63
CA GLU A 80 29.22 10.28 2.36
C GLU A 80 29.02 8.77 2.60
N ASP A 81 27.85 8.36 3.09
CA ASP A 81 27.48 6.96 3.28
C ASP A 81 27.42 6.21 1.95
N LEU A 82 26.94 6.85 0.87
CA LEU A 82 26.88 6.26 -0.45
C LEU A 82 28.29 6.01 -1.02
N HIS A 83 29.23 6.95 -0.83
CA HIS A 83 30.62 6.78 -1.22
C HIS A 83 31.31 5.69 -0.39
N ALA A 84 31.07 5.64 0.92
CA ALA A 84 31.59 4.58 1.79
C ALA A 84 31.08 3.19 1.34
N LEU A 85 29.80 3.10 0.95
CA LEU A 85 29.24 1.86 0.38
C LEU A 85 29.87 1.51 -0.98
N ALA A 86 30.12 2.49 -1.84
CA ALA A 86 30.78 2.27 -3.12
C ALA A 86 32.23 1.77 -2.95
N ASP A 87 32.96 2.31 -1.95
CA ASP A 87 34.32 1.86 -1.62
C ASP A 87 34.33 0.42 -1.10
N ASP A 88 33.38 0.04 -0.24
CA ASP A 88 33.23 -1.35 0.23
C ASP A 88 32.91 -2.31 -0.92
N ILE A 89 31.99 -1.93 -1.82
CA ILE A 89 31.65 -2.71 -3.02
C ILE A 89 32.85 -2.82 -3.96
N ARG A 90 33.67 -1.76 -4.11
CA ARG A 90 34.89 -1.82 -4.94
C ARG A 90 35.91 -2.79 -4.37
N ALA A 91 36.02 -2.87 -3.05
CA ALA A 91 36.98 -3.74 -2.37
C ALA A 91 36.55 -5.22 -2.31
N LYS A 92 35.25 -5.48 -2.13
CA LYS A 92 34.71 -6.83 -1.82
C LYS A 92 33.77 -7.39 -2.89
N GLY A 93 33.36 -6.58 -3.86
CA GLY A 93 32.27 -6.88 -4.77
C GLY A 93 30.90 -6.72 -4.09
N LEU A 94 29.83 -6.86 -4.89
CA LEU A 94 28.47 -6.84 -4.38
C LEU A 94 28.15 -8.16 -3.66
N LEU A 95 28.10 -8.15 -2.33
CA LEU A 95 27.82 -9.34 -1.52
C LEU A 95 26.34 -9.71 -1.46
N HIS A 96 25.44 -8.73 -1.57
CA HIS A 96 24.00 -8.91 -1.52
C HIS A 96 23.36 -8.41 -2.81
N PRO A 97 22.69 -9.29 -3.59
CA PRO A 97 22.13 -8.90 -4.88
C PRO A 97 21.02 -7.84 -4.73
N ILE A 98 20.75 -7.15 -5.84
CA ILE A 98 19.60 -6.26 -5.99
C ILE A 98 18.37 -7.14 -6.27
N VAL A 99 17.28 -6.88 -5.56
CA VAL A 99 16.08 -7.70 -5.66
C VAL A 99 15.08 -7.05 -6.60
N LEU A 100 14.59 -7.80 -7.58
CA LEU A 100 13.57 -7.40 -8.54
C LEU A 100 12.23 -8.09 -8.24
N ASP A 101 11.11 -7.47 -8.58
CA ASP A 101 9.81 -8.15 -8.67
C ASP A 101 9.67 -8.92 -9.99
N THR A 102 8.53 -9.62 -10.16
CA THR A 102 8.22 -10.37 -11.38
C THR A 102 8.04 -9.48 -12.60
N ASP A 103 7.80 -8.18 -12.41
CA ASP A 103 7.68 -7.18 -13.47
C ASP A 103 9.04 -6.54 -13.83
N GLY A 104 10.13 -6.97 -13.18
CA GLY A 104 11.49 -6.46 -13.41
C GLY A 104 11.81 -5.14 -12.70
N ARG A 105 10.96 -4.67 -11.79
CA ARG A 105 11.20 -3.46 -11.00
C ARG A 105 12.02 -3.78 -9.78
N ILE A 106 12.93 -2.89 -9.38
CA ILE A 106 13.66 -3.04 -8.13
C ILE A 106 12.67 -2.97 -6.98
N ILE A 107 12.79 -3.90 -6.01
CA ILE A 107 12.05 -3.94 -4.74
C ILE A 107 12.97 -3.85 -3.50
N ASP A 108 14.27 -4.13 -3.65
CA ASP A 108 15.32 -3.84 -2.65
C ASP A 108 16.68 -3.63 -3.33
N GLY A 109 17.50 -2.73 -2.79
CA GLY A 109 18.87 -2.48 -3.29
C GLY A 109 19.07 -1.20 -4.10
N ARG A 110 18.15 -0.23 -4.04
CA ARG A 110 18.27 1.07 -4.72
C ARG A 110 19.63 1.77 -4.48
N ASN A 111 20.09 1.83 -3.23
CA ASN A 111 21.39 2.43 -2.91
C ASN A 111 22.58 1.54 -3.32
N ARG A 112 22.40 0.21 -3.36
CA ARG A 112 23.43 -0.72 -3.85
C ARG A 112 23.62 -0.59 -5.36
N LEU A 113 22.54 -0.39 -6.11
CA LEU A 113 22.62 -0.09 -7.55
C LEU A 113 23.46 1.18 -7.79
N LYS A 114 23.10 2.29 -7.14
CA LYS A 114 23.84 3.56 -7.22
C LYS A 114 25.32 3.40 -6.82
N ALA A 115 25.58 2.66 -5.74
CA ALA A 115 26.94 2.42 -5.28
C ALA A 115 27.75 1.51 -6.24
N CYS A 116 27.12 0.54 -6.90
CA CYS A 116 27.73 -0.26 -7.97
C CYS A 116 28.13 0.61 -9.17
N GLU A 117 27.27 1.56 -9.57
CA GLU A 117 27.55 2.54 -10.63
C GLU A 117 28.79 3.40 -10.28
N ILE A 118 28.86 3.92 -9.04
CA ILE A 118 30.01 4.70 -8.54
C ILE A 118 31.28 3.83 -8.43
N ALA A 119 31.13 2.56 -8.03
CA ALA A 119 32.24 1.63 -7.87
C ALA A 119 32.79 1.09 -9.20
N GLY A 120 32.02 1.18 -10.29
CA GLY A 120 32.32 0.53 -11.57
C GLY A 120 32.20 -1.00 -11.52
N VAL A 121 31.36 -1.53 -10.62
CA VAL A 121 31.16 -2.97 -10.41
C VAL A 121 29.82 -3.38 -11.02
N GLU A 122 29.82 -4.46 -11.81
CA GLU A 122 28.59 -4.96 -12.44
C GLU A 122 27.60 -5.47 -11.38
N PRO A 123 26.36 -4.94 -11.32
CA PRO A 123 25.37 -5.33 -10.33
C PRO A 123 24.84 -6.74 -10.57
N ALA A 124 24.72 -7.53 -9.49
CA ALA A 124 24.04 -8.82 -9.50
C ALA A 124 22.57 -8.66 -9.09
N TYR A 125 21.66 -9.33 -9.80
CA TYR A 125 20.21 -9.28 -9.56
C TYR A 125 19.66 -10.64 -9.12
N THR A 126 18.58 -10.60 -8.33
CA THR A 126 17.76 -11.77 -7.98
C THR A 126 16.29 -11.40 -8.09
N THR A 127 15.46 -12.30 -8.60
CA THR A 127 14.00 -12.10 -8.65
C THR A 127 13.37 -12.59 -7.35
N TYR A 128 12.40 -11.85 -6.84
CA TYR A 128 11.56 -12.25 -5.73
C TYR A 128 10.30 -12.95 -6.26
N ASP A 129 10.17 -14.24 -5.95
CA ASP A 129 9.08 -15.10 -6.43
C ASP A 129 7.87 -15.15 -5.47
N GLY A 130 7.77 -14.22 -4.51
CA GLY A 130 6.68 -14.21 -3.54
C GLY A 130 5.47 -13.38 -3.98
N ASP A 131 4.31 -13.68 -3.38
CA ASP A 131 3.01 -13.12 -3.79
C ASP A 131 2.83 -11.63 -3.48
N ASP A 132 3.70 -11.02 -2.64
CA ASP A 132 3.58 -9.62 -2.25
C ASP A 132 4.92 -8.87 -2.25
N PRO A 133 5.34 -8.37 -3.43
CA PRO A 133 6.56 -7.58 -3.58
C PRO A 133 6.56 -6.29 -2.75
N SER A 134 5.40 -5.68 -2.53
CA SER A 134 5.26 -4.46 -1.71
C SER A 134 5.57 -4.73 -0.24
N ALA A 135 5.01 -5.80 0.31
CA ALA A 135 5.22 -6.21 1.70
C ALA A 135 6.68 -6.63 1.94
N TYR A 136 7.29 -7.32 0.97
CA TYR A 136 8.72 -7.64 1.00
C TYR A 136 9.57 -6.38 1.01
N ALA A 137 9.35 -5.46 0.06
CA ALA A 137 10.09 -4.20 -0.03
C ALA A 137 10.02 -3.41 1.28
N LEU A 138 8.83 -3.29 1.84
CA LEU A 138 8.59 -2.54 3.08
C LEU A 138 9.28 -3.20 4.28
N SER A 139 9.14 -4.52 4.45
CA SER A 139 9.76 -5.27 5.55
C SER A 139 11.29 -5.30 5.47
N ALA A 140 11.83 -5.57 4.27
CA ALA A 140 13.29 -5.63 4.05
C ALA A 140 13.97 -4.28 4.30
N ASN A 141 13.32 -3.18 3.90
CA ASN A 141 13.85 -1.83 4.12
C ASN A 141 13.67 -1.33 5.55
N VAL A 142 12.60 -1.74 6.25
CA VAL A 142 12.34 -1.37 7.66
C VAL A 142 13.26 -2.11 8.63
N HIS A 143 13.55 -3.40 8.41
CA HIS A 143 14.39 -4.17 9.33
C HIS A 143 15.90 -3.92 9.20
N ARG A 144 16.38 -3.45 8.04
CA ARG A 144 17.82 -3.20 7.81
C ARG A 144 18.29 -1.83 8.28
N ARG A 145 17.41 -0.84 8.26
CA ARG A 145 17.68 0.48 8.80
C ARG A 145 17.29 0.46 10.28
N ASN A 146 18.12 0.98 11.18
CA ASN A 146 17.75 1.20 12.58
C ASN A 146 16.70 2.33 12.68
N LEU A 147 15.57 2.19 12.00
CA LEU A 147 14.50 3.17 12.01
C LEU A 147 13.81 3.15 13.37
N THR A 148 13.60 4.33 13.91
CA THR A 148 12.76 4.53 15.07
C THR A 148 11.32 4.13 14.75
N LYS A 149 10.55 3.75 15.77
CA LYS A 149 9.10 3.48 15.61
C LYS A 149 8.34 4.67 15.00
N GLY A 150 8.84 5.89 15.20
CA GLY A 150 8.26 7.11 14.62
C GLY A 150 8.47 7.21 13.10
N GLN A 151 9.68 6.90 12.62
CA GLN A 151 9.99 6.82 11.19
C GLN A 151 9.14 5.76 10.50
N ILE A 152 9.06 4.56 11.09
CA ILE A 152 8.26 3.46 10.54
C ILE A 152 6.77 3.83 10.50
N ALA A 153 6.27 4.53 11.53
CA ALA A 153 4.89 5.01 11.53
C ALA A 153 4.61 6.02 10.40
N MET A 154 5.56 6.93 10.12
CA MET A 154 5.43 7.90 9.04
C MET A 154 5.41 7.25 7.66
N ILE A 155 6.33 6.31 7.43
CA ILE A 155 6.39 5.54 6.19
C ILE A 155 5.07 4.75 5.99
N THR A 156 4.59 4.11 7.05
CA THR A 156 3.30 3.39 7.04
C THR A 156 2.13 4.32 6.70
N ALA A 157 2.06 5.51 7.30
CA ALA A 157 0.99 6.47 7.03
C ALA A 157 1.03 6.99 5.58
N LYS A 158 2.22 7.29 5.05
CA LYS A 158 2.43 7.71 3.64
C LYS A 158 2.00 6.59 2.67
N ALA A 159 2.40 5.33 2.95
CA ALA A 159 1.99 4.17 2.16
C ALA A 159 0.46 3.98 2.12
N CYS A 160 -0.21 4.11 3.27
CA CYS A 160 -1.67 3.98 3.36
C CYS A 160 -2.41 5.10 2.62
N SER A 161 -1.86 6.32 2.61
CA SER A 161 -2.48 7.44 1.89
C SER A 161 -2.42 7.27 0.37
N LEU A 162 -1.33 6.68 -0.14
CA LEU A 162 -1.16 6.41 -1.57
C LEU A 162 -2.07 5.27 -2.07
N SER A 163 -2.37 4.27 -1.23
CA SER A 163 -3.28 3.19 -1.60
C SER A 163 -4.76 3.60 -1.65
N GLY A 164 -5.14 4.69 -0.96
CA GLY A 164 -6.51 5.24 -0.98
C GLY A 164 -6.83 6.17 -2.15
N GLN A 165 -5.81 6.63 -2.90
CA GLN A 165 -5.96 7.58 -4.02
C GLN A 165 -5.89 6.90 -5.41
N SER A 166 -5.55 5.62 -5.47
CA SER A 166 -5.43 4.85 -6.71
C SER A 166 -6.62 3.89 -6.84
N GLU A 167 -7.31 3.89 -8.00
CA GLU A 167 -8.41 2.95 -8.31
C GLU A 167 -8.00 1.48 -8.23
N ARG A 168 -6.69 1.21 -8.19
CA ARG A 168 -6.11 -0.08 -7.79
C ARG A 168 -5.34 0.11 -6.50
N PRO A 169 -5.74 -0.53 -5.38
CA PRO A 169 -4.99 -0.44 -4.14
C PRO A 169 -3.61 -1.09 -4.37
N LEU A 170 -2.53 -0.33 -4.19
CA LEU A 170 -1.14 -0.80 -4.31
C LEU A 170 -0.79 -1.96 -3.34
N SER A 171 -1.72 -2.40 -2.51
CA SER A 171 -1.48 -3.47 -1.53
C SER A 171 -2.72 -4.27 -1.12
N GLY A 172 -3.96 -3.86 -1.45
CA GLY A 172 -5.19 -4.53 -0.96
C GLY A 172 -5.32 -4.66 0.57
N ARG A 173 -4.36 -4.13 1.34
CA ARG A 173 -4.19 -4.34 2.77
C ARG A 173 -4.67 -3.14 3.56
N SER A 174 -5.31 -3.42 4.68
CA SER A 174 -5.73 -2.41 5.64
C SER A 174 -4.52 -1.84 6.40
N SER A 175 -4.62 -0.58 6.83
CA SER A 175 -3.63 0.07 7.71
C SER A 175 -3.26 -0.78 8.94
N ARG A 176 -4.21 -1.59 9.44
CA ARG A 176 -4.00 -2.54 10.53
C ARG A 176 -2.95 -3.60 10.19
N SER A 177 -3.11 -4.29 9.06
CA SER A 177 -2.19 -5.35 8.63
C SER A 177 -0.76 -4.84 8.38
N LEU A 178 -0.61 -3.61 7.86
CA LEU A 178 0.70 -2.99 7.67
C LEU A 178 1.36 -2.61 9.00
N SER A 179 0.59 -2.07 9.96
CA SER A 179 1.12 -1.69 11.27
C SER A 179 1.65 -2.88 12.07
N GLU A 180 0.95 -4.02 12.02
CA GLU A 180 1.35 -5.27 12.68
C GLU A 180 2.62 -5.86 12.07
N GLN A 181 2.68 -5.91 10.74
CA GLN A 181 3.83 -6.44 10.02
C GLN A 181 5.11 -5.63 10.27
N LEU A 182 4.98 -4.32 10.50
CA LEU A 182 6.11 -3.43 10.73
C LEU A 182 6.39 -3.15 12.22
N GLY A 183 5.66 -3.79 13.14
CA GLY A 183 5.89 -3.68 14.58
C GLY A 183 5.57 -2.30 15.18
N VAL A 184 4.63 -1.56 14.58
CA VAL A 184 4.20 -0.23 15.03
C VAL A 184 2.74 -0.25 15.49
N SER A 185 2.43 0.47 16.57
CA SER A 185 1.05 0.56 17.05
C SER A 185 0.19 1.45 16.15
N LEU A 186 -1.08 1.09 15.98
CA LEU A 186 -2.08 1.91 15.27
C LEU A 186 -2.14 3.36 15.79
N GLY A 187 -1.99 3.57 17.09
CA GLY A 187 -1.95 4.92 17.67
C GLY A 187 -0.75 5.75 17.19
N THR A 188 0.40 5.13 16.95
CA THR A 188 1.58 5.83 16.42
C THR A 188 1.40 6.14 14.93
N VAL A 189 0.80 5.22 14.16
CA VAL A 189 0.39 5.49 12.77
C VAL A 189 -0.63 6.62 12.72
N GLY A 190 -1.59 6.66 13.64
CA GLY A 190 -2.56 7.75 13.75
C GLY A 190 -1.91 9.12 13.99
N LYS A 191 -0.88 9.21 14.84
CA LYS A 191 -0.10 10.46 14.99
C LYS A 191 0.56 10.86 13.67
N ALA A 192 1.17 9.90 12.97
CA ALA A 192 1.80 10.16 11.68
C ALA A 192 0.79 10.60 10.60
N SER A 193 -0.44 10.04 10.60
CA SER A 193 -1.52 10.50 9.73
C SER A 193 -1.91 11.97 9.98
N ILE A 194 -1.92 12.41 11.24
CA ILE A 194 -2.20 13.81 11.58
C ILE A 194 -1.09 14.73 11.07
N VAL A 195 0.18 14.32 11.18
CA VAL A 195 1.31 15.06 10.62
C VAL A 195 1.20 15.13 9.09
N LEU A 196 0.92 14.02 8.42
CA LEU A 196 0.73 13.98 6.97
C LEU A 196 -0.36 14.96 6.49
N GLN A 197 -1.43 15.13 7.27
CA GLN A 197 -2.55 15.99 6.91
C GLN A 197 -2.33 17.47 7.23
N HIS A 198 -1.64 17.79 8.32
CA HIS A 198 -1.58 19.15 8.89
C HIS A 198 -0.17 19.75 8.97
N ALA A 199 0.88 18.98 8.69
CA ALA A 199 2.27 19.43 8.60
C ALA A 199 3.02 18.57 7.56
N PRO A 200 2.62 18.62 6.28
CA PRO A 200 3.21 17.78 5.22
C PRO A 200 4.71 18.07 5.00
N ASP A 201 5.15 19.30 5.30
CA ASP A 201 6.54 19.74 5.29
C ASP A 201 7.43 18.97 6.28
N LEU A 202 6.85 18.43 7.36
CA LEU A 202 7.59 17.66 8.37
C LEU A 202 7.61 16.14 8.10
N VAL A 203 6.96 15.68 7.04
CA VAL A 203 6.91 14.24 6.70
C VAL A 203 8.30 13.70 6.38
N ASP A 204 9.00 14.32 5.43
CA ASP A 204 10.32 13.85 5.01
C ASP A 204 11.40 14.05 6.09
N PRO A 205 11.43 15.16 6.86
CA PRO A 205 12.26 15.29 8.06
C PRO A 205 12.02 14.21 9.12
N VAL A 206 10.77 13.76 9.32
CA VAL A 206 10.48 12.66 10.24
C VAL A 206 10.97 11.33 9.68
N ILE A 207 10.84 11.09 8.37
CA ILE A 207 11.30 9.86 7.72
C ILE A 207 12.83 9.77 7.75
N SER A 208 13.55 10.85 7.47
CA SER A 208 15.01 10.89 7.52
C SER A 208 15.58 10.82 8.94
N GLY A 209 14.76 11.11 9.95
CA GLY A 209 15.17 11.13 11.35
C GLY A 209 15.73 12.49 11.81
N ALA A 210 15.68 13.51 10.95
CA ALA A 210 16.03 14.89 11.29
C ALA A 210 15.06 15.49 12.34
N THR A 211 13.81 15.02 12.38
CA THR A 211 12.79 15.45 13.35
C THR A 211 12.11 14.24 14.00
N GLY A 212 11.84 14.33 15.30
CA GLY A 212 11.09 13.28 16.00
C GLY A 212 9.60 13.31 15.67
N LEU A 213 8.96 12.16 15.49
CA LEU A 213 7.51 12.08 15.21
C LEU A 213 6.65 12.85 16.23
N ASN A 214 7.01 12.83 17.51
CA ASN A 214 6.22 13.53 18.54
C ASN A 214 6.29 15.06 18.41
N GLU A 215 7.43 15.59 17.99
CA GLU A 215 7.62 17.02 17.75
C GLU A 215 6.81 17.46 16.54
N ALA A 216 6.96 16.75 15.42
CA ALA A 216 6.15 17.00 14.22
C ALA A 216 4.64 16.88 14.51
N TYR A 217 4.26 15.93 15.37
CA TYR A 217 2.87 15.78 15.80
C TYR A 217 2.36 16.98 16.64
N ALA A 218 3.21 17.60 17.47
CA ALA A 218 2.84 18.79 18.21
C ALA A 218 2.57 19.97 17.25
N THR A 219 3.45 20.21 16.28
CA THR A 219 3.25 21.22 15.23
C THR A 219 1.99 20.95 14.41
N ALA A 220 1.76 19.69 14.03
CA ALA A 220 0.56 19.30 13.30
C ALA A 220 -0.73 19.53 14.11
N GLN A 221 -0.70 19.33 15.44
CA GLN A 221 -1.81 19.64 16.32
C GLN A 221 -2.09 21.15 16.41
N GLU A 222 -1.05 21.97 16.48
CA GLU A 222 -1.21 23.44 16.43
C GLU A 222 -1.80 23.90 15.10
N ASN A 223 -1.30 23.37 13.98
CA ASN A 223 -1.84 23.67 12.65
C ASN A 223 -3.31 23.23 12.52
N LYS A 224 -3.64 22.05 13.06
CA LYS A 224 -5.02 21.56 13.15
C LYS A 224 -5.89 22.48 14.00
N ALA A 225 -5.41 22.94 15.15
CA ALA A 225 -6.15 23.86 16.02
C ALA A 225 -6.38 25.22 15.35
N LYS A 226 -5.37 25.77 14.67
CA LYS A 226 -5.49 27.01 13.88
C LYS A 226 -6.50 26.84 12.74
N ALA A 227 -6.43 25.74 12.01
CA ALA A 227 -7.37 25.42 10.93
C ALA A 227 -8.80 25.16 11.43
N ASN A 228 -8.95 24.71 12.68
CA ASN A 228 -10.24 24.49 13.34
C ASN A 228 -10.68 25.67 14.21
N SER A 229 -10.01 26.82 14.12
CA SER A 229 -10.45 28.03 14.80
C SER A 229 -11.87 28.40 14.36
N ALA A 230 -12.66 28.96 15.30
CA ALA A 230 -14.05 29.31 15.05
C ALA A 230 -14.20 30.27 13.85
N GLU A 231 -13.25 31.19 13.69
CA GLU A 231 -13.22 32.14 12.56
C GLU A 231 -13.03 31.42 11.22
N VAL A 232 -12.08 30.48 11.13
CA VAL A 232 -11.86 29.69 9.89
C VAL A 232 -13.05 28.78 9.61
N GLN A 233 -13.64 28.17 10.65
CA GLN A 233 -14.82 27.32 10.49
C GLN A 233 -16.04 28.11 10.04
N LEU A 234 -16.23 29.34 10.53
CA LEU A 234 -17.29 30.23 10.09
C LEU A 234 -17.07 30.70 8.64
N ALA A 235 -15.83 31.05 8.28
CA ALA A 235 -15.50 31.44 6.91
C ALA A 235 -15.79 30.31 5.91
N ARG A 236 -15.38 29.06 6.23
CA ARG A 236 -15.69 27.87 5.42
C ARG A 236 -17.19 27.60 5.33
N LEU A 237 -17.92 27.81 6.42
CA LEU A 237 -19.37 27.62 6.43
C LEU A 237 -20.05 28.65 5.52
N ARG A 238 -19.62 29.92 5.54
CA ARG A 238 -20.13 30.96 4.64
C ARG A 238 -19.92 30.62 3.17
N GLU A 239 -18.80 30.01 2.82
CA GLU A 239 -18.54 29.55 1.45
C GLU A 239 -19.41 28.34 1.08
N ALA A 240 -19.58 27.39 2.01
CA ALA A 240 -20.24 26.12 1.73
C ALA A 240 -21.77 26.15 1.84
N ASP A 241 -22.33 26.98 2.72
CA ASP A 241 -23.76 27.15 3.00
C ASP A 241 -23.99 28.52 3.71
N PRO A 242 -24.22 29.60 2.94
CA PRO A 242 -24.40 30.95 3.48
C PRO A 242 -25.55 31.04 4.49
N GLU A 243 -26.66 30.35 4.27
CA GLU A 243 -27.84 30.41 5.15
C GLU A 243 -27.55 29.82 6.53
N LEU A 244 -26.84 28.69 6.57
CA LEU A 244 -26.40 28.11 7.84
C LEU A 244 -25.38 28.99 8.54
N ALA A 245 -24.53 29.71 7.80
CA ALA A 245 -23.60 30.65 8.39
C ALA A 245 -24.30 31.87 9.00
N ASP A 246 -25.33 32.40 8.34
CA ASP A 246 -26.12 33.53 8.84
C ASP A 246 -26.84 33.15 10.14
N ARG A 247 -27.47 31.96 10.20
CA ARG A 247 -28.07 31.42 11.44
C ARG A 247 -27.07 31.28 12.60
N VAL A 248 -25.79 31.05 12.30
CA VAL A 248 -24.74 31.03 13.33
C VAL A 248 -24.38 32.44 13.81
N VAL A 249 -24.32 33.41 12.89
CA VAL A 249 -24.05 34.83 13.22
C VAL A 249 -25.19 35.43 14.04
N GLU A 250 -26.43 35.07 13.71
CA GLU A 250 -27.65 35.49 14.42
C GLU A 250 -27.79 34.82 15.80
N GLY A 251 -27.01 33.77 16.07
CA GLY A 251 -27.01 33.05 17.35
C GLY A 251 -28.07 31.95 17.46
N ASP A 252 -28.82 31.67 16.39
CA ASP A 252 -29.82 30.61 16.32
C ASP A 252 -29.18 29.21 16.28
N LEU A 253 -27.96 29.12 15.78
CA LEU A 253 -27.18 27.89 15.70
C LEU A 253 -25.76 28.07 16.22
N THR A 254 -25.20 26.98 16.75
CA THR A 254 -23.76 26.89 17.00
C THR A 254 -23.03 26.49 15.71
N LEU A 255 -21.75 26.87 15.57
CA LEU A 255 -20.92 26.39 14.45
C LEU A 255 -20.95 24.87 14.29
N ALA A 256 -20.86 24.15 15.41
CA ALA A 256 -20.94 22.69 15.41
C ALA A 256 -22.33 22.19 14.94
N GLY A 257 -23.40 22.84 15.38
CA GLY A 257 -24.77 22.53 14.96
C GLY A 257 -24.99 22.77 13.46
N ALA A 258 -24.49 23.88 12.92
CA ALA A 258 -24.58 24.19 11.50
C ALA A 258 -23.84 23.16 10.63
N TRP A 259 -22.60 22.80 10.98
CA TRP A 259 -21.87 21.76 10.27
C TRP A 259 -22.56 20.38 10.38
N ALA A 260 -23.17 20.07 11.52
CA ALA A 260 -23.93 18.84 11.70
C ALA A 260 -25.18 18.81 10.81
N GLU A 261 -25.94 19.91 10.74
CA GLU A 261 -27.12 20.04 9.87
C GLU A 261 -26.73 19.88 8.40
N ARG A 262 -25.68 20.59 7.96
CA ARG A 262 -25.15 20.46 6.60
C ARG A 262 -24.71 19.02 6.28
N THR A 263 -24.01 18.37 7.21
CA THR A 263 -23.56 16.99 7.04
C THR A 263 -24.75 16.05 6.91
N ALA A 264 -25.80 16.24 7.71
CA ALA A 264 -27.01 15.45 7.62
C ALA A 264 -27.68 15.60 6.24
N ARG A 265 -27.82 16.83 5.73
CA ARG A 265 -28.36 17.09 4.37
C ARG A 265 -27.58 16.35 3.28
N VAL A 266 -26.25 16.39 3.35
CA VAL A 266 -25.38 15.70 2.38
C VAL A 266 -25.48 14.18 2.47
N GLU A 267 -25.52 13.63 3.68
CA GLU A 267 -25.64 12.18 3.85
C GLU A 267 -27.03 11.65 3.46
N GLU A 268 -28.08 12.45 3.63
CA GLU A 268 -29.42 12.16 3.15
C GLU A 268 -29.47 12.10 1.61
N ASP A 269 -28.96 13.12 0.91
CA ASP A 269 -28.86 13.11 -0.57
C ASP A 269 -28.04 11.91 -1.07
N LYS A 270 -26.90 11.59 -0.43
CA LYS A 270 -26.14 10.37 -0.76
C LYS A 270 -26.95 9.10 -0.55
N ARG A 271 -27.73 9.02 0.53
CA ARG A 271 -28.56 7.85 0.83
C ARG A 271 -29.65 7.68 -0.23
N GLU A 272 -30.33 8.76 -0.60
CA GLU A 272 -31.35 8.76 -1.64
C GLU A 272 -30.77 8.32 -2.99
N ARG A 273 -29.62 8.89 -3.38
CA ARG A 273 -28.91 8.48 -4.61
C ARG A 273 -28.56 6.99 -4.58
N ARG A 274 -28.05 6.46 -3.47
CA ARG A 274 -27.73 5.03 -3.34
C ARG A 274 -28.97 4.15 -3.49
N VAL A 275 -30.10 4.54 -2.92
CA VAL A 275 -31.36 3.80 -3.03
C VAL A 275 -31.84 3.82 -4.48
N ALA A 276 -31.84 4.99 -5.13
CA ALA A 276 -32.20 5.12 -6.53
C ALA A 276 -31.29 4.29 -7.45
N THR A 277 -29.96 4.40 -7.29
CA THR A 277 -29.00 3.61 -8.07
C THR A 277 -29.24 2.12 -7.91
N ARG A 278 -29.39 1.62 -6.68
CA ARG A 278 -29.64 0.19 -6.44
C ARG A 278 -30.93 -0.28 -7.12
N LEU A 279 -32.01 0.50 -7.03
CA LEU A 279 -33.27 0.17 -7.68
C LEU A 279 -33.09 0.03 -9.20
N LEU A 280 -32.37 0.96 -9.82
CA LEU A 280 -32.12 0.93 -11.27
C LEU A 280 -31.22 -0.25 -11.68
N ASP A 281 -30.16 -0.52 -10.91
CA ASP A 281 -29.25 -1.65 -11.13
C ASP A 281 -29.98 -3.00 -11.04
N GLU A 282 -31.02 -3.11 -10.22
CA GLU A 282 -31.82 -4.33 -10.09
C GLU A 282 -32.84 -4.47 -11.23
N VAL A 283 -33.49 -3.38 -11.65
CA VAL A 283 -34.64 -3.44 -12.57
C VAL A 283 -34.23 -3.40 -14.05
N VAL A 284 -33.34 -2.48 -14.43
CA VAL A 284 -33.05 -2.19 -15.84
C VAL A 284 -32.40 -3.38 -16.55
N PRO A 285 -31.40 -4.09 -15.96
CA PRO A 285 -30.80 -5.26 -16.60
C PRO A 285 -31.80 -6.40 -16.81
N LEU A 286 -32.73 -6.62 -15.89
CA LEU A 286 -33.77 -7.65 -16.03
C LEU A 286 -34.70 -7.34 -17.20
N LEU A 287 -35.13 -6.08 -17.34
CA LEU A 287 -35.96 -5.67 -18.46
C LEU A 287 -35.22 -5.80 -19.80
N ALA A 288 -33.93 -5.42 -19.83
CA ALA A 288 -33.09 -5.56 -21.01
C ALA A 288 -32.91 -7.03 -21.43
N GLN A 289 -32.67 -7.94 -20.47
CA GLN A 289 -32.55 -9.38 -20.72
C GLN A 289 -33.86 -10.02 -21.19
N ALA A 290 -35.01 -9.49 -20.77
CA ALA A 290 -36.31 -9.99 -21.21
C ALA A 290 -36.63 -9.65 -22.68
N ARG A 291 -35.90 -8.71 -23.31
CA ARG A 291 -36.08 -8.33 -24.71
C ARG A 291 -35.91 -9.54 -25.64
N GLY A 292 -36.87 -9.75 -26.53
CA GLY A 292 -36.85 -10.84 -27.52
C GLY A 292 -37.19 -12.23 -26.96
N THR A 293 -37.46 -12.34 -25.66
CA THR A 293 -37.96 -13.58 -25.05
C THR A 293 -39.46 -13.76 -25.27
N ARG A 294 -39.98 -14.98 -25.05
CA ARG A 294 -41.42 -15.26 -25.09
C ARG A 294 -42.16 -14.82 -23.82
N THR A 295 -41.47 -14.26 -22.83
CA THR A 295 -42.02 -13.91 -21.51
C THR A 295 -43.23 -12.97 -21.64
N PHE A 296 -43.12 -11.92 -22.46
CA PHE A 296 -44.22 -10.96 -22.65
C PHE A 296 -45.45 -11.58 -23.33
N SER A 297 -45.25 -12.45 -24.32
CA SER A 297 -46.35 -13.14 -25.02
C SER A 297 -47.08 -14.18 -24.18
N ARG A 298 -46.47 -14.62 -23.08
CA ARG A 298 -47.05 -15.60 -22.14
C ARG A 298 -47.62 -14.95 -20.88
N TYR A 299 -47.59 -13.62 -20.79
CA TYR A 299 -48.20 -12.92 -19.67
C TYR A 299 -49.71 -13.16 -19.67
N ASP A 300 -50.21 -13.66 -18.54
CA ASP A 300 -51.63 -13.88 -18.31
C ASP A 300 -52.00 -13.26 -16.95
N PRO A 301 -52.88 -12.23 -16.93
CA PRO A 301 -53.33 -11.56 -15.72
C PRO A 301 -53.93 -12.50 -14.66
N LEU A 302 -54.48 -13.66 -15.06
CA LEU A 302 -55.08 -14.62 -14.14
C LEU A 302 -54.09 -15.20 -13.13
N TYR A 303 -52.80 -15.20 -13.47
CA TYR A 303 -51.73 -15.69 -12.61
C TYR A 303 -50.95 -14.57 -11.90
N ALA A 304 -51.43 -13.32 -11.97
CA ALA A 304 -50.79 -12.21 -11.28
C ALA A 304 -50.98 -12.33 -9.75
N SER A 305 -49.90 -12.19 -8.99
CA SER A 305 -49.93 -12.18 -7.51
C SER A 305 -50.35 -10.82 -6.92
N GLY A 306 -50.43 -9.78 -7.74
CA GLY A 306 -50.80 -8.42 -7.36
C GLY A 306 -51.60 -7.72 -8.46
N ALA A 307 -51.54 -6.39 -8.52
CA ALA A 307 -52.21 -5.63 -9.57
C ALA A 307 -51.69 -6.08 -10.96
N PRO A 308 -52.57 -6.51 -11.88
CA PRO A 308 -52.14 -6.94 -13.21
C PRO A 308 -51.56 -5.77 -14.00
N ILE A 309 -50.59 -6.06 -14.87
CA ILE A 309 -49.96 -5.07 -15.74
C ILE A 309 -51.00 -4.59 -16.75
N THR A 310 -51.18 -3.27 -16.82
CA THR A 310 -52.08 -2.63 -17.78
C THR A 310 -51.30 -1.94 -18.89
N ARG A 311 -52.00 -1.53 -19.97
CA ARG A 311 -51.41 -0.72 -21.03
C ARG A 311 -50.90 0.63 -20.51
N GLU A 312 -51.58 1.21 -19.54
CA GLU A 312 -51.20 2.47 -18.91
C GLU A 312 -49.88 2.31 -18.13
N THR A 313 -49.74 1.24 -17.35
CA THR A 313 -48.48 0.93 -16.64
C THR A 313 -47.31 0.77 -17.60
N ILE A 314 -47.52 0.10 -18.73
CA ILE A 314 -46.48 -0.05 -19.77
C ILE A 314 -46.12 1.32 -20.37
N ALA A 315 -47.10 2.17 -20.67
CA ALA A 315 -46.85 3.50 -21.21
C ALA A 315 -46.02 4.37 -20.24
N HIS A 316 -46.37 4.36 -18.94
CA HIS A 316 -45.59 5.07 -17.92
C HIS A 316 -44.15 4.53 -17.80
N ALA A 317 -43.98 3.21 -17.86
CA ALA A 317 -42.64 2.61 -17.83
C ALA A 317 -41.80 3.01 -19.05
N MET A 318 -42.40 3.09 -20.24
CA MET A 318 -41.70 3.57 -21.45
C MET A 318 -41.28 5.04 -21.32
N THR A 319 -42.16 5.91 -20.79
CA THR A 319 -41.82 7.32 -20.54
C THR A 319 -40.67 7.43 -19.54
N ALA A 320 -40.74 6.70 -18.41
CA ALA A 320 -39.70 6.73 -17.39
C ALA A 320 -38.33 6.25 -17.92
N LEU A 321 -38.31 5.24 -18.80
CA LEU A 321 -37.07 4.80 -19.46
C LEU A 321 -36.51 5.86 -20.42
N GLY A 322 -37.39 6.61 -21.09
CA GLY A 322 -36.97 7.74 -21.94
C GLY A 322 -36.40 8.90 -21.12
N GLU A 323 -37.03 9.25 -20.01
CA GLU A 323 -36.51 10.26 -19.06
C GLU A 323 -35.16 9.82 -18.48
N MET A 324 -35.02 8.55 -18.14
CA MET A 324 -33.75 7.98 -17.67
C MET A 324 -32.65 8.09 -18.74
N ASP A 325 -32.94 7.74 -19.99
CA ASP A 325 -32.00 7.90 -21.11
C ASP A 325 -31.57 9.36 -21.30
N GLN A 326 -32.51 10.30 -21.21
CA GLN A 326 -32.21 11.73 -21.25
C GLN A 326 -31.26 12.15 -20.12
N VAL A 327 -31.52 11.71 -18.88
CA VAL A 327 -30.63 12.01 -17.74
C VAL A 327 -29.23 11.43 -17.96
N TRP A 328 -29.12 10.25 -18.58
CA TRP A 328 -27.82 9.65 -18.93
C TRP A 328 -27.08 10.50 -19.96
N GLN A 329 -27.76 10.97 -21.00
CA GLN A 329 -27.18 11.85 -22.02
C GLN A 329 -26.73 13.19 -21.43
N GLU A 330 -27.57 13.84 -20.60
CA GLU A 330 -27.24 15.12 -19.97
C GLU A 330 -26.04 15.02 -19.03
N ARG A 331 -25.84 13.85 -18.42
CA ARG A 331 -24.77 13.61 -17.45
C ARG A 331 -23.56 12.89 -18.03
N ASP A 332 -23.56 12.61 -19.34
CA ASP A 332 -22.51 11.84 -20.04
C ASP A 332 -22.19 10.52 -19.32
N LEU A 333 -23.25 9.81 -18.92
CA LEU A 333 -23.14 8.51 -18.25
C LEU A 333 -22.99 7.38 -19.29
N PRO A 334 -22.21 6.33 -18.98
CA PRO A 334 -21.87 5.25 -19.92
C PRO A 334 -23.05 4.35 -20.28
#